data_AF-A0A2E7R120-F1
#
_entry.id   AF-A0A2E7R120-F1
#
_cell.length_a   1.000
_cell.length_b   1.000
_cell.length_c   1.000
_cell.angle_alpha   90.00
_cell.angle_beta   90.00
_cell.angle_gamma   90.00
#
_symmetry.space_group_name_H-M   'P 1'
#
loop_
_entity.id
_entity.type
_entity.pdbx_description
1 polymer ?
#
loop_
_entity_poly.entity_id
_entity_poly.type
_entity_poly.pdbx_seq_one_letter_code
_entity_poly.pdbx_strand_id
1 'polypeptide(L)'
;MNAKLKPRKQTRSKPSRTGRRAAKASSTVGRPDELKVLNLTYKVIFSSQDEMIVSGAMGFCSVDAQLIVVAEDQANDAMQDTFLHEVMHALTAAFDLKEKDKE
;
A
#
# COMPACT_ATOMS: atom_id res chain seq x y z
N MET A 1 42.45 -13.15 62.16
CA MET A 1 40.97 -13.14 62.14
C MET A 1 40.53 -13.18 60.68
N ASN A 2 40.13 -14.35 60.18
CA ASN A 2 39.75 -14.56 58.78
C ASN A 2 38.22 -14.46 58.64
N ALA A 3 37.71 -13.41 58.01
CA ALA A 3 36.30 -13.30 57.65
C ALA A 3 36.13 -13.52 56.14
N LYS A 4 35.62 -14.70 55.80
CA LYS A 4 35.34 -15.18 54.44
C LYS A 4 34.00 -14.59 53.98
N LEU A 5 34.02 -13.57 53.13
CA LEU A 5 32.81 -12.99 52.53
C LEU A 5 32.24 -13.95 51.47
N LYS A 6 31.00 -14.41 51.67
CA LYS A 6 30.27 -15.29 50.73
C LYS A 6 29.64 -14.45 49.60
N PRO A 7 29.65 -14.90 48.34
CA PRO A 7 28.97 -14.20 47.26
C PRO A 7 27.44 -14.40 47.33
N ARG A 8 26.71 -13.29 47.23
CA ARG A 8 25.24 -13.19 47.20
C ARG A 8 24.72 -13.80 45.89
N LYS A 9 23.89 -14.83 45.98
CA LYS A 9 23.22 -15.47 44.82
C LYS A 9 22.29 -14.45 44.15
N GLN A 10 22.66 -13.99 42.96
CA GLN A 10 21.83 -13.18 42.09
C GLN A 10 20.84 -14.11 41.38
N THR A 11 19.56 -14.00 41.73
CA THR A 11 18.48 -14.72 41.05
C THR A 11 18.35 -14.18 39.63
N ARG A 12 18.73 -14.98 38.63
CA ARG A 12 18.46 -14.72 37.21
C ARG A 12 16.95 -14.69 37.01
N SER A 13 16.39 -13.49 36.81
CA SER A 13 15.07 -13.32 36.23
C SER A 13 15.09 -13.87 34.80
N LYS A 14 14.35 -14.95 34.55
CA LYS A 14 14.10 -15.48 33.20
C LYS A 14 13.33 -14.39 32.43
N PRO A 15 13.78 -13.94 31.25
CA PRO A 15 12.90 -13.17 30.38
C PRO A 15 11.78 -14.11 29.91
N SER A 16 10.54 -13.76 30.23
CA SER A 16 9.36 -14.43 29.69
C SER A 16 9.42 -14.28 28.18
N ARG A 17 9.80 -15.35 27.48
CA ARG A 17 9.70 -15.45 26.03
C ARG A 17 8.24 -15.69 25.66
N THR A 18 7.37 -14.76 26.05
CA THR A 18 6.10 -14.54 25.35
C THR A 18 6.46 -13.92 24.02
N GLY A 19 6.97 -14.76 23.12
CA GLY A 19 6.90 -14.48 21.71
C GLY A 19 5.42 -14.32 21.39
N ARG A 20 4.92 -13.08 21.47
CA ARG A 20 3.90 -12.65 20.52
C ARG A 20 4.54 -12.98 19.19
N ARG A 21 4.16 -14.13 18.63
CA ARG A 21 4.10 -14.29 17.18
C ARG A 21 3.44 -12.99 16.76
N ALA A 22 4.22 -12.07 16.19
CA ALA A 22 3.65 -11.05 15.34
C ALA A 22 2.74 -11.89 14.44
N ALA A 23 1.43 -11.69 14.60
CA ALA A 23 0.49 -12.30 13.69
C ALA A 23 1.06 -11.92 12.33
N LYS A 24 1.59 -12.92 11.61
CA LYS A 24 2.06 -12.71 10.25
C LYS A 24 0.80 -12.21 9.58
N ALA A 25 0.73 -10.90 9.35
CA ALA A 25 -0.38 -10.31 8.62
C ALA A 25 -0.52 -11.20 7.41
N SER A 26 -1.65 -11.90 7.32
CA SER A 26 -1.93 -12.78 6.22
C SER A 26 -1.81 -11.89 4.99
N SER A 27 -0.72 -12.01 4.24
CA SER A 27 -0.50 -11.30 3.00
C SER A 27 -1.38 -11.96 1.95
N THR A 28 -2.69 -11.80 2.12
CA THR A 28 -3.73 -12.24 1.19
C THR A 28 -4.31 -10.99 0.53
N VAL A 29 -3.43 -10.14 0.01
CA VAL A 29 -3.84 -9.10 -0.93
C VAL A 29 -2.73 -9.05 -1.98
N GLY A 30 -2.91 -9.83 -3.05
CA GLY A 30 -2.16 -9.59 -4.28
C GLY A 30 -2.48 -8.19 -4.82
N ARG A 31 -1.76 -7.76 -5.86
CA ARG A 31 -2.16 -6.55 -6.60
C ARG A 31 -3.64 -6.69 -7.00
N PRO A 32 -4.49 -5.69 -6.72
CA PRO A 32 -5.90 -5.77 -7.10
C PRO A 32 -6.00 -5.86 -8.62
N ASP A 33 -6.87 -6.73 -9.10
CA ASP A 33 -7.28 -6.87 -10.50
C ASP A 33 -8.57 -6.08 -10.79
N GLU A 34 -9.38 -5.85 -9.76
CA GLU A 34 -10.58 -5.03 -9.80
C GLU A 34 -10.74 -4.15 -8.55
N LEU A 35 -11.36 -2.99 -8.72
CA LEU A 35 -11.69 -2.05 -7.66
C LEU A 35 -13.10 -1.50 -7.83
N LYS A 36 -13.95 -1.68 -6.82
CA LYS A 36 -15.28 -1.06 -6.80
C LYS A 36 -15.21 0.33 -6.21
N VAL A 37 -15.63 1.33 -6.98
CA VAL A 37 -15.75 2.73 -6.57
C VAL A 37 -17.22 3.11 -6.66
N LEU A 38 -17.90 3.15 -5.50
CA LEU A 38 -19.35 3.34 -5.39
C LEU A 38 -20.14 2.32 -6.23
N ASN A 39 -20.82 2.76 -7.29
CA ASN A 39 -21.60 1.93 -8.21
C ASN A 39 -20.83 1.51 -9.47
N LEU A 40 -19.56 1.90 -9.61
CA LEU A 40 -18.70 1.59 -10.75
C LEU A 40 -17.68 0.51 -10.36
N THR A 41 -17.35 -0.38 -11.30
CA THR A 41 -16.34 -1.43 -11.10
C THR A 41 -15.21 -1.18 -12.08
N TYR A 42 -14.04 -0.82 -11.56
CA TYR A 42 -12.85 -0.55 -12.36
C TYR A 42 -11.98 -1.80 -12.45
N LYS A 43 -11.50 -2.12 -13.65
CA LYS A 43 -10.39 -3.05 -13.81
C LYS A 43 -9.09 -2.33 -13.47
N VAL A 44 -8.19 -2.99 -12.74
CA VAL A 44 -6.88 -2.44 -12.38
C VAL A 44 -5.81 -3.19 -13.17
N ILE A 45 -5.00 -2.45 -13.91
CA ILE A 45 -3.90 -2.99 -14.72
C ILE A 45 -2.59 -2.39 -14.25
N PHE A 46 -1.63 -3.26 -13.98
CA PHE A 46 -0.23 -2.88 -13.78
C PHE A 46 0.51 -3.23 -15.06
N SER A 47 1.12 -2.23 -15.68
CA SER A 47 1.78 -2.35 -16.97
C SER A 47 3.16 -1.68 -16.87
N SER A 48 4.09 -2.10 -17.72
CA SER A 48 5.41 -1.45 -17.75
C SER A 48 5.27 -0.02 -18.30
N GLN A 49 6.10 0.91 -17.84
CA GLN A 49 6.13 2.26 -18.40
C GLN A 49 6.33 2.26 -19.92
N ASP A 50 7.06 1.29 -20.47
CA ASP A 50 7.26 1.14 -21.91
C ASP A 50 5.95 0.91 -22.69
N GLU A 51 5.01 0.20 -22.09
CA GLU A 51 3.67 -0.01 -22.64
C GLU A 51 2.75 1.21 -22.44
N MET A 52 3.08 2.09 -21.48
CA MET A 52 2.35 3.31 -21.15
C MET A 52 2.91 4.57 -21.85
N ILE A 53 3.97 4.46 -22.65
CA ILE A 53 4.66 5.58 -23.33
C ILE A 53 3.70 6.52 -24.07
N VAL A 54 2.58 6.01 -24.59
CA VAL A 54 1.61 6.80 -25.35
C VAL A 54 0.96 7.91 -24.52
N SER A 55 0.82 7.76 -23.20
CA SER A 55 0.22 8.80 -22.34
C SER A 55 1.26 9.73 -21.71
N GLY A 56 2.53 9.31 -21.62
CA GLY A 56 3.58 10.03 -20.89
C GLY A 56 3.34 10.16 -19.38
N ALA A 57 2.33 9.48 -18.84
CA ALA A 57 1.94 9.51 -17.44
C ALA A 57 2.28 8.20 -16.73
N MET A 58 2.52 8.27 -15.42
CA MET A 58 2.78 7.11 -14.56
C MET A 58 1.51 6.30 -14.23
N GLY A 59 0.34 6.88 -14.47
CA GLY A 59 -0.97 6.31 -14.23
C GLY A 59 -2.01 6.99 -15.10
N PHE A 60 -3.15 6.34 -15.31
CA PHE A 60 -4.35 7.01 -15.78
C PHE A 60 -5.63 6.28 -15.36
N CYS A 61 -6.70 7.05 -15.20
CA CYS A 61 -8.06 6.57 -14.97
C CYS A 61 -8.93 6.89 -16.19
N SER A 62 -9.48 5.85 -16.81
CA SER A 62 -10.53 5.99 -17.82
C SER A 62 -11.88 5.67 -17.20
N VAL A 63 -12.71 6.70 -17.02
CA VAL A 63 -14.05 6.57 -16.45
C VAL A 63 -14.96 5.80 -17.41
N ASP A 64 -14.90 6.11 -18.70
CA ASP A 64 -15.73 5.49 -19.73
C ASP A 64 -15.44 3.99 -19.89
N ALA A 65 -14.15 3.62 -19.89
CA ALA A 65 -13.72 2.23 -19.96
C ALA A 65 -13.70 1.51 -18.60
N GLN A 66 -14.01 2.23 -17.51
CA GLN A 66 -13.86 1.78 -16.12
C GLN A 66 -12.52 1.07 -15.90
N LEU A 67 -11.43 1.78 -16.19
CA LEU A 67 -10.08 1.25 -16.18
C LEU A 67 -9.15 2.14 -15.36
N ILE A 68 -8.37 1.54 -14.47
CA ILE A 68 -7.25 2.18 -13.78
C ILE A 68 -5.98 1.48 -14.24
N VAL A 69 -5.03 2.24 -14.77
CA VAL A 69 -3.73 1.71 -15.20
C VAL A 69 -2.63 2.41 -14.41
N VAL A 70 -1.66 1.63 -13.92
CA VAL A 70 -0.52 2.13 -13.14
C VAL A 70 0.77 1.51 -13.67
N ALA A 71 1.78 2.36 -13.86
CA ALA A 71 3.12 1.93 -14.26
C ALA A 71 3.82 1.18 -13.11
N GLU A 72 4.31 -0.02 -13.38
CA GLU A 72 4.84 -0.92 -12.34
C GLU A 72 6.34 -0.77 -12.03
N ASP A 73 7.06 -0.04 -12.86
CA ASP A 73 8.50 0.23 -12.79
C ASP A 73 8.87 1.34 -11.79
N GLN A 74 7.86 1.86 -11.08
CA GLN A 74 8.03 2.84 -10.02
C GLN A 74 8.49 2.21 -8.70
N ALA A 75 9.08 3.02 -7.83
CA ALA A 75 9.27 2.62 -6.43
C ALA A 75 7.92 2.34 -5.78
N ASN A 76 7.83 1.35 -4.87
CA ASN A 76 6.56 0.90 -4.29
C ASN A 76 5.73 2.04 -3.67
N ASP A 77 6.37 3.00 -3.01
CA ASP A 77 5.67 4.14 -2.40
C ASP A 77 5.10 5.08 -3.48
N ALA A 78 5.89 5.38 -4.52
CA ALA A 78 5.43 6.18 -5.66
C ALA A 78 4.31 5.49 -6.46
N MET A 79 4.38 4.18 -6.61
CA MET A 79 3.32 3.39 -7.25
C MET A 79 2.02 3.41 -6.44
N GLN A 80 2.11 3.35 -5.10
CA GLN A 80 0.94 3.47 -4.22
C GLN A 80 0.30 4.85 -4.34
N ASP A 81 1.12 5.91 -4.36
CA ASP A 81 0.63 7.28 -4.54
C ASP A 81 -0.03 7.46 -5.91
N THR A 82 0.57 6.90 -6.97
CA THR A 82 -0.01 6.91 -8.32
C THR A 82 -1.34 6.15 -8.36
N PHE A 83 -1.41 4.96 -7.78
CA PHE A 83 -2.65 4.21 -7.72
C PHE A 83 -3.73 4.99 -6.97
N LEU A 84 -3.40 5.58 -5.83
CA LEU A 84 -4.33 6.41 -5.06
C LEU A 84 -4.78 7.63 -5.86
N HIS A 85 -3.88 8.28 -6.61
CA HIS A 85 -4.22 9.41 -7.48
C HIS A 85 -5.28 9.02 -8.52
N GLU A 86 -5.12 7.88 -9.20
CA GLU A 86 -6.11 7.40 -10.18
C GLU A 86 -7.45 7.00 -9.54
N VAL A 87 -7.42 6.46 -8.32
CA VAL A 87 -8.64 6.18 -7.55
C VAL A 87 -9.37 7.49 -7.21
N MET A 88 -8.65 8.56 -6.90
CA MET A 88 -9.25 9.87 -6.67
C MET A 88 -9.89 10.45 -7.93
N HIS A 89 -9.31 10.20 -9.11
CA HIS A 89 -9.97 10.53 -10.39
C HIS A 89 -11.28 9.75 -10.57
N ALA A 90 -11.28 8.44 -10.28
CA ALA A 90 -12.50 7.62 -10.33
C ALA A 90 -13.59 8.13 -9.36
N LEU A 91 -13.21 8.52 -8.14
CA LEU A 91 -14.15 9.08 -7.15
C LEU A 91 -14.70 10.44 -7.59
N THR A 92 -13.84 11.33 -8.07
CA THR A 92 -14.23 12.66 -8.58
C THR A 92 -15.27 12.52 -9.70
N ALA A 93 -15.03 11.59 -10.63
CA ALA A 93 -15.97 11.29 -11.70
C ALA A 93 -17.28 10.69 -11.18
N ALA A 94 -17.23 9.74 -10.24
CA ALA A 94 -18.43 9.12 -9.67
C ALA A 94 -19.31 10.11 -8.88
N PHE A 95 -18.71 11.15 -8.30
CA PHE A 95 -19.44 12.22 -7.63
C PHE A 95 -19.88 13.36 -8.57
N ASP A 96 -19.59 13.27 -9.87
CA ASP A 96 -19.81 14.35 -10.85
C ASP A 96 -19.20 15.69 -10.40
N LEU A 97 -18.05 15.61 -9.71
CA LEU A 97 -17.33 16.80 -9.28
C LEU A 97 -16.61 17.38 -10.49
N LYS A 98 -17.09 18.53 -10.97
CA LYS A 98 -16.37 19.31 -11.97
C LYS A 98 -15.06 19.77 -11.36
N GLU A 99 -13.94 19.37 -11.97
CA GLU A 99 -12.67 20.02 -11.68
C GLU A 99 -12.87 21.52 -11.92
N LYS A 100 -12.67 22.33 -10.88
CA LYS A 100 -12.60 23.78 -11.11
C LYS A 100 -11.37 24.01 -11.96
N ASP A 101 -11.56 24.65 -13.11
CA ASP A 101 -10.48 25.18 -13.93
C ASP A 101 -9.48 25.87 -12.99
N LYS A 102 -8.23 25.42 -13.01
CA LYS A 102 -7.15 26.02 -12.22
C LYS A 102 -7.02 27.48 -12.69
N GLU A 103 -7.35 28.41 -11.81
CA GLU A 103 -7.11 29.85 -11.96
C GLU A 103 -5.61 30.15 -12.01
#